data_AF-I7ALP6-F1
#
_entry.id   AF-I7ALP6-F1
#
_cell.length_a   1.000
_cell.length_b   1.000
_cell.length_c   1.000
_cell.angle_alpha   90.00
_cell.angle_beta   90.00
_cell.angle_gamma   90.00
#
_symmetry.space_group_name_H-M   'P 1'
#
loop_
_entity.id
_entity.type
_entity.pdbx_description
1 polymer ?
#
loop_
_entity_poly.entity_id
_entity_poly.type
_entity_poly.pdbx_seq_one_letter_code
_entity_poly.pdbx_strand_id
1 'polypeptide(L)'
;MDERLKEVSRLMKEIKGKLEAIIQNSMHIKEFNYKAEALLAAFDAYTIYDPESNLGADRASLDIVSPRKNMQEEGTKEEVVLLPPSGIRKEESFEEFMERMESNTMCNKMFRANATKIAKFLYANKEGAALEEIIKTTGISRYRCVDILNSMLRTDPPLVSKRFDKGFIYSIVLL
;
A
#
# COMPACT_ATOMS: atom_id res chain seq x y z
N MET A 1 3.22 49.66 0.16
CA MET A 1 3.13 48.45 -0.68
C MET A 1 4.43 47.63 -0.68
N ASP A 2 5.59 48.29 -0.63
CA ASP A 2 6.89 47.63 -0.82
C ASP A 2 7.31 46.67 0.33
N GLU A 3 6.94 46.94 1.58
CA GLU A 3 7.25 46.05 2.71
C GLU A 3 6.47 44.72 2.68
N ARG A 4 5.20 44.74 2.27
CA ARG A 4 4.40 43.52 2.13
C ARG A 4 4.97 42.62 1.04
N LEU A 5 5.49 43.21 -0.03
CA LEU A 5 6.13 42.47 -1.11
C LEU A 5 7.46 41.84 -0.66
N LYS A 6 8.26 42.56 0.13
CA LYS A 6 9.50 42.03 0.75
C LYS A 6 9.20 40.87 1.69
N GLU A 7 8.16 40.98 2.49
CA GLU A 7 7.77 39.93 3.44
C GLU A 7 7.26 38.67 2.71
N VAL A 8 6.44 38.84 1.67
CA VAL A 8 6.02 37.71 0.83
C VAL A 8 7.23 37.05 0.14
N SER A 9 8.19 37.84 -0.35
CA SER A 9 9.40 37.30 -0.96
C SER A 9 10.26 36.53 0.05
N ARG A 10 10.34 36.98 1.30
CA ARG A 10 11.05 36.29 2.39
C ARG A 10 10.40 34.94 2.69
N LEU A 11 9.08 34.93 2.87
CA LEU A 11 8.31 33.70 3.11
C LEU A 11 8.46 32.71 1.95
N MET A 12 8.43 33.18 0.70
CA MET A 12 8.61 32.32 -0.47
C MET A 12 9.98 31.64 -0.48
N LYS A 13 11.04 32.33 -0.07
CA LYS A 13 12.39 31.75 0.06
C LYS A 13 12.46 30.72 1.18
N GLU A 14 11.85 31.01 2.33
CA GLU A 14 11.80 30.06 3.45
C GLU A 14 11.01 28.79 3.09
N ILE A 15 9.86 28.95 2.41
CA ILE A 15 9.05 27.82 1.93
C ILE A 15 9.86 26.97 0.96
N LYS A 16 10.54 27.60 0.00
CA LYS A 16 11.39 26.89 -0.97
C LYS A 16 12.48 26.06 -0.27
N GLY A 17 13.18 26.66 0.70
CA GLY A 17 14.22 25.95 1.46
C GLY A 17 13.67 24.77 2.27
N LYS A 18 12.49 24.93 2.90
CA LYS A 18 11.81 23.82 3.59
C LYS A 18 11.39 22.71 2.63
N LEU A 19 10.91 23.07 1.43
CA LEU A 19 10.52 22.09 0.41
C LEU A 19 11.74 21.27 -0.06
N GLU A 20 12.86 21.93 -0.32
CA GLU A 20 14.12 21.27 -0.70
C GLU A 20 14.60 20.31 0.41
N ALA A 21 14.53 20.71 1.67
CA ALA A 21 14.88 19.85 2.80
C ALA A 21 13.96 18.62 2.90
N ILE A 22 12.65 18.78 2.67
CA ILE A 22 11.70 17.66 2.65
C ILE A 22 12.02 16.70 1.50
N ILE A 23 12.36 17.21 0.33
CA ILE A 23 12.75 16.39 -0.84
C ILE A 23 13.98 15.55 -0.51
N GLN A 24 15.02 16.16 0.09
CA GLN A 24 16.24 15.44 0.50
C GLN A 24 15.94 14.35 1.54
N ASN A 25 15.15 14.68 2.57
CA ASN A 25 14.74 13.70 3.58
C ASN A 25 13.93 12.54 2.98
N SER A 26 13.04 12.82 2.03
CA SER A 26 12.29 11.79 1.31
C SER A 26 13.22 10.86 0.53
N MET A 27 14.26 11.40 -0.12
CA MET A 27 15.28 10.61 -0.80
C MET A 27 16.03 9.69 0.17
N HIS A 28 16.45 10.20 1.33
CA HIS A 28 17.12 9.38 2.36
C HIS A 28 16.22 8.25 2.89
N ILE A 29 14.93 8.50 3.11
CA ILE A 29 13.98 7.48 3.54
C ILE A 29 13.82 6.39 2.47
N LYS A 30 13.72 6.76 1.19
CA LYS A 30 13.67 5.79 0.09
C LYS A 30 14.91 4.92 0.04
N GLU A 31 16.09 5.52 0.19
CA GLU A 31 17.35 4.77 0.23
C GLU A 31 17.42 3.83 1.43
N PHE A 32 16.97 4.29 2.60
CA PHE A 32 16.89 3.46 3.80
C PHE A 32 15.95 2.27 3.63
N ASN A 33 14.74 2.50 3.09
CA ASN A 33 13.78 1.43 2.82
C ASN A 33 14.36 0.38 1.86
N TYR A 34 15.03 0.81 0.79
CA TYR A 34 15.71 -0.11 -0.12
C TYR A 34 16.76 -0.98 0.59
N LYS A 35 17.56 -0.38 1.49
CA LYS A 35 18.56 -1.13 2.28
C LYS A 35 17.89 -2.11 3.25
N ALA A 36 16.78 -1.72 3.88
CA ALA A 36 16.03 -2.58 4.78
C ALA A 36 15.41 -3.77 4.04
N GLU A 37 14.82 -3.56 2.87
CA GLU A 37 14.29 -4.63 2.01
C GLU A 37 15.40 -5.58 1.55
N ALA A 38 16.56 -5.06 1.15
CA ALA A 38 17.71 -5.89 0.78
C ALA A 38 18.21 -6.73 1.96
N LEU A 39 18.20 -6.18 3.17
CA LEU A 39 18.59 -6.90 4.39
C LEU A 39 17.58 -8.00 4.75
N LEU A 40 16.28 -7.71 4.64
CA LEU A 40 15.23 -8.72 4.85
C LEU A 40 15.36 -9.87 3.84
N ALA A 41 15.57 -9.54 2.55
CA ALA A 41 15.80 -10.54 1.53
C ALA A 41 17.06 -11.38 1.79
N ALA A 42 18.11 -10.77 2.35
CA ALA A 42 19.28 -11.51 2.79
C ALA A 42 18.94 -12.47 3.94
N PHE A 43 18.19 -12.05 4.95
CA PHE A 43 17.77 -12.95 6.03
C PHE A 43 16.89 -14.10 5.54
N ASP A 44 15.94 -13.84 4.64
CA ASP A 44 15.08 -14.86 4.03
C ASP A 44 15.89 -15.89 3.22
N ALA A 45 16.98 -15.46 2.58
CA ALA A 45 17.87 -16.36 1.84
C ALA A 45 18.68 -17.30 2.76
N TYR A 46 18.93 -16.90 4.02
CA TYR A 46 19.70 -17.69 4.98
C TYR A 46 18.82 -18.52 5.94
N THR A 47 17.52 -18.25 6.04
CA THR A 47 16.58 -19.05 6.85
C THR A 47 16.03 -20.28 6.12
N ILE A 48 16.46 -20.55 4.89
CA ILE A 48 16.09 -21.77 4.15
C ILE A 48 17.31 -22.69 4.05
N TYR A 49 17.63 -23.40 5.14
CA TYR A 49 18.32 -24.69 5.12
C TYR A 49 18.10 -25.42 6.46
N ASP A 50 17.06 -26.26 6.53
CA ASP A 50 17.04 -27.40 7.46
C ASP A 50 16.82 -28.67 6.63
N PRO A 51 17.91 -29.33 6.17
CA PRO A 51 17.82 -30.60 5.48
C PRO A 51 17.84 -31.72 6.52
N GLU A 52 16.66 -32.26 6.81
CA GLU A 52 16.43 -33.55 7.46
C GLU A 52 17.04 -33.79 8.86
N SER A 53 16.18 -33.82 9.88
CA SER A 53 16.38 -34.73 11.02
C SER A 53 15.07 -35.37 11.47
N ASN A 54 14.65 -36.40 10.72
CA ASN A 54 13.84 -37.48 11.28
C ASN A 54 14.75 -38.43 12.08
N LEU A 55 15.00 -38.15 13.36
CA LEU A 55 15.41 -39.10 14.40
C LEU A 55 15.00 -38.43 15.72
N GLY A 56 13.90 -38.81 16.37
CA GLY A 56 13.84 -40.05 17.12
C GLY A 56 14.34 -39.79 18.56
N ALA A 57 13.39 -39.44 19.43
CA ALA A 57 13.36 -39.63 20.89
C ALA A 57 14.59 -39.26 21.77
N ASP A 58 14.22 -38.56 22.85
CA ASP A 58 14.76 -38.66 24.21
C ASP A 58 16.01 -37.88 24.65
N ARG A 59 15.71 -36.95 25.57
CA ARG A 59 16.46 -36.55 26.79
C ARG A 59 17.71 -35.69 26.58
N ALA A 60 17.98 -34.64 27.34
CA ALA A 60 17.29 -33.93 28.41
C ALA A 60 18.11 -32.66 28.70
N SER A 61 17.42 -31.61 29.14
CA SER A 61 17.90 -30.57 30.07
C SER A 61 19.03 -29.62 29.63
N LEU A 62 18.65 -28.38 29.31
CA LEU A 62 18.76 -27.28 30.29
C LEU A 62 17.90 -26.06 29.86
N ASP A 63 17.03 -25.67 30.80
CA ASP A 63 16.13 -24.52 30.85
C ASP A 63 16.79 -23.20 30.40
N ILE A 64 16.09 -22.19 29.87
CA ILE A 64 15.20 -21.29 30.63
C ILE A 64 14.13 -20.63 29.72
N VAL A 65 12.88 -21.02 30.00
CA VAL A 65 11.61 -20.26 30.09
C VAL A 65 11.14 -19.39 28.91
N SER A 66 10.18 -19.97 28.21
CA SER A 66 9.06 -19.33 27.51
C SER A 66 7.82 -19.29 28.44
N PRO A 67 6.94 -18.27 28.42
CA PRO A 67 5.58 -18.43 28.90
C PRO A 67 4.68 -18.90 27.76
N ARG A 68 4.34 -20.19 27.75
CA ARG A 68 3.18 -20.74 27.03
C ARG A 68 1.88 -20.27 27.69
N LYS A 69 0.88 -19.96 26.88
CA LYS A 69 -0.48 -20.43 27.17
C LYS A 69 -1.20 -20.81 25.87
N ASN A 70 -1.61 -22.07 25.84
CA ASN A 70 -2.35 -22.77 24.80
C ASN A 70 -3.88 -22.59 24.99
N MET A 71 -4.62 -22.86 23.89
CA MET A 71 -6.03 -23.31 23.79
C MET A 71 -7.11 -22.26 24.16
N GLN A 72 -8.29 -22.16 23.52
CA GLN A 72 -9.09 -23.10 22.73
C GLN A 72 -10.18 -22.36 21.91
N GLU A 73 -10.88 -23.14 21.08
CA GLU A 73 -12.14 -22.97 20.32
C GLU A 73 -13.21 -21.95 20.75
N GLU A 74 -13.94 -21.49 19.71
CA GLU A 74 -15.37 -21.13 19.58
C GLU A 74 -16.08 -20.23 20.60
N GLY A 75 -16.80 -19.22 20.07
CA GLY A 75 -17.98 -18.64 20.72
C GLY A 75 -18.08 -17.12 20.69
N THR A 76 -18.76 -16.61 19.66
CA THR A 76 -19.49 -15.33 19.55
C THR A 76 -19.66 -14.50 20.84
N LYS A 77 -19.15 -13.26 20.85
CA LYS A 77 -19.92 -11.98 20.92
C LYS A 77 -19.01 -10.79 21.24
N GLU A 78 -19.13 -9.76 20.40
CA GLU A 78 -19.02 -8.33 20.67
C GLU A 78 -18.04 -7.85 21.76
N GLU A 79 -16.97 -7.17 21.36
CA GLU A 79 -16.59 -5.95 22.07
C GLU A 79 -16.04 -4.88 21.11
N VAL A 80 -16.82 -3.81 21.07
CA VAL A 80 -16.65 -2.59 20.29
C VAL A 80 -15.56 -1.76 20.95
N VAL A 81 -14.48 -1.44 20.22
CA VAL A 81 -13.63 -0.29 20.58
C VAL A 81 -13.97 0.85 19.64
N LEU A 82 -14.80 1.74 20.19
CA LEU A 82 -15.24 3.01 19.65
C LEU A 82 -14.06 3.85 19.16
N LEU A 83 -13.95 4.02 17.83
CA LEU A 83 -13.39 5.24 17.27
C LEU A 83 -14.32 6.41 17.61
N PRO A 84 -13.78 7.61 17.92
CA PRO A 84 -14.61 8.75 18.25
C PRO A 84 -15.56 9.09 17.09
N PRO A 85 -16.84 9.38 17.38
CA PRO A 85 -17.81 9.77 16.37
C PRO A 85 -17.62 11.27 16.09
N SER A 86 -16.89 11.60 15.04
CA SER A 86 -16.91 12.95 14.49
C SER A 86 -16.93 12.93 12.97
N GLY A 87 -18.08 13.37 12.45
CA GLY A 87 -18.22 13.90 11.10
C GLY A 87 -18.46 12.83 10.05
N ILE A 88 -19.73 12.71 9.64
CA ILE A 88 -20.20 12.38 8.29
C ILE A 88 -19.01 12.14 7.33
N ARG A 89 -18.52 10.89 7.27
CA ARG A 89 -17.51 10.49 6.29
C ARG A 89 -18.20 10.55 4.95
N LYS A 90 -17.96 11.61 4.18
CA LYS A 90 -18.26 11.58 2.75
C LYS A 90 -17.35 10.51 2.18
N GLU A 91 -17.90 9.34 1.82
CA GLU A 91 -17.21 8.43 0.91
C GLU A 91 -16.80 9.27 -0.31
N GLU A 92 -15.50 9.28 -0.63
CA GLU A 92 -14.99 9.88 -1.86
C GLU A 92 -15.86 9.44 -3.06
N SER A 93 -16.47 10.41 -3.74
CA SER A 93 -17.25 10.16 -4.94
C SER A 93 -16.35 9.60 -6.05
N PHE A 94 -16.95 8.92 -7.03
CA PHE A 94 -16.18 8.41 -8.17
C PHE A 94 -15.43 9.53 -8.89
N GLU A 95 -16.04 10.71 -9.01
CA GLU A 95 -15.43 11.91 -9.59
C GLU A 95 -14.21 12.38 -8.79
N GLU A 96 -14.29 12.47 -7.46
CA GLU A 96 -13.16 12.85 -6.60
C GLU A 96 -12.02 11.81 -6.67
N PHE A 97 -12.35 10.52 -6.69
CA PHE A 97 -11.37 9.44 -6.90
C PHE A 97 -10.65 9.59 -8.25
N MET A 98 -11.40 9.88 -9.31
CA MET A 98 -10.85 10.05 -10.66
C MET A 98 -9.93 11.26 -10.73
N GLU A 99 -10.28 12.39 -10.09
CA GLU A 99 -9.41 13.56 -10.00
C GLU A 99 -8.11 13.26 -9.25
N ARG A 100 -8.18 12.50 -8.15
CA ARG A 100 -7.00 12.04 -7.41
C ARG A 100 -6.14 11.09 -8.23
N MET A 101 -6.75 10.15 -8.95
CA MET A 101 -6.05 9.25 -9.85
C MET A 101 -5.31 10.02 -10.94
N GLU A 102 -5.98 10.97 -11.61
CA GLU A 102 -5.39 11.77 -12.68
C GLU A 102 -4.27 12.68 -12.18
N SER A 103 -4.41 13.24 -10.97
CA SER A 103 -3.39 14.08 -10.34
C SER A 103 -2.13 13.30 -9.98
N ASN A 104 -2.28 12.02 -9.60
CA ASN A 104 -1.16 11.15 -9.23
C ASN A 104 -0.56 10.37 -10.41
N THR A 105 -1.26 10.30 -11.54
CA THR A 105 -0.77 9.60 -12.74
C THR A 105 -0.24 10.58 -13.78
N MET A 106 1.03 10.97 -13.62
CA MET A 106 1.81 11.64 -14.67
C MET A 106 2.10 10.66 -15.83
N CYS A 107 1.10 10.30 -16.62
CA CYS A 107 1.27 9.32 -17.68
C CYS A 107 0.48 9.64 -18.95
N ASN A 108 1.06 9.17 -20.07
CA ASN A 108 0.57 9.23 -21.45
C ASN A 108 -0.95 9.02 -21.56
N LYS A 109 -1.62 9.70 -22.51
CA LYS A 109 -3.06 9.59 -22.83
C LYS A 109 -3.58 8.14 -22.86
N MET A 110 -2.81 7.20 -23.42
CA MET A 110 -3.16 5.78 -23.47
C MET A 110 -3.17 5.11 -22.09
N PHE A 111 -2.25 5.49 -21.21
CA PHE A 111 -2.23 5.00 -19.83
C PHE A 111 -3.48 5.48 -19.09
N ARG A 112 -3.81 6.77 -19.18
CA ARG A 112 -4.97 7.37 -18.50
C ARG A 112 -6.28 6.71 -18.93
N ALA A 113 -6.46 6.48 -20.23
CA ALA A 113 -7.64 5.80 -20.75
C ALA A 113 -7.79 4.37 -20.19
N ASN A 114 -6.69 3.62 -20.09
CA ASN A 114 -6.68 2.27 -19.56
C ASN A 114 -6.87 2.24 -18.03
N ALA A 115 -6.21 3.15 -17.30
CA ALA A 115 -6.37 3.31 -15.86
C ALA A 115 -7.82 3.67 -15.50
N THR A 116 -8.45 4.54 -16.28
CA THR A 116 -9.88 4.88 -16.12
C THR A 116 -10.78 3.66 -16.26
N LYS A 117 -10.52 2.78 -17.23
CA LYS A 117 -11.30 1.53 -17.40
C LYS A 117 -11.15 0.60 -16.20
N ILE A 118 -9.91 0.43 -15.72
CA ILE A 118 -9.60 -0.39 -14.55
C ILE A 118 -10.27 0.20 -13.30
N ALA A 119 -10.14 1.51 -13.07
CA ALA A 119 -10.77 2.23 -11.98
C ALA A 119 -12.30 2.08 -11.98
N LYS A 120 -12.96 2.28 -13.12
CA LYS A 120 -14.41 2.07 -13.26
C LYS A 120 -14.84 0.67 -12.88
N PHE A 121 -14.09 -0.34 -13.35
CA PHE A 121 -14.39 -1.73 -13.04
C PHE A 121 -14.20 -2.04 -11.55
N LEU A 122 -13.11 -1.57 -10.93
CA LEU A 122 -12.84 -1.78 -9.52
C LEU A 122 -13.78 -0.99 -8.60
N TYR A 123 -14.24 0.19 -9.02
CA TYR A 123 -15.24 0.96 -8.28
C TYR A 123 -16.59 0.26 -8.24
N ALA A 124 -16.98 -0.39 -9.34
CA ALA A 124 -18.18 -1.22 -9.40
C ALA A 124 -18.07 -2.50 -8.56
N ASN A 125 -16.84 -2.99 -8.31
CA ASN A 125 -16.55 -4.20 -7.54
C ASN A 125 -15.78 -3.85 -6.26
N LYS A 126 -16.45 -3.21 -5.29
CA LYS A 126 -15.83 -2.74 -4.04
C LYS A 126 -15.09 -3.85 -3.26
N GLU A 127 -15.57 -5.09 -3.35
CA GLU A 127 -14.93 -6.25 -2.69
C GLU A 127 -13.59 -6.64 -3.33
N GLY A 128 -13.31 -6.15 -4.53
CA GLY A 128 -12.12 -6.44 -5.32
C GLY A 128 -12.35 -7.52 -6.36
N ALA A 129 -11.42 -7.61 -7.32
CA ALA A 129 -11.48 -8.54 -8.44
C ALA A 129 -10.11 -9.16 -8.73
N ALA A 130 -10.11 -10.37 -9.28
CA ALA A 130 -8.88 -11.03 -9.69
C ALA A 130 -8.27 -10.38 -10.94
N LEU A 131 -6.96 -10.49 -11.11
CA LEU A 131 -6.27 -9.93 -12.29
C LEU A 131 -6.88 -10.39 -13.62
N GLU A 132 -7.22 -11.67 -13.74
CA GLU A 132 -7.80 -12.22 -14.97
C GLU A 132 -9.21 -11.66 -15.26
N GLU A 133 -10.00 -11.37 -14.22
CA GLU A 133 -11.32 -10.74 -14.36
C GLU A 133 -11.21 -9.29 -14.83
N ILE A 134 -10.23 -8.57 -14.28
CA ILE A 134 -9.91 -7.19 -14.69
C ILE A 134 -9.48 -7.19 -16.17
N ILE A 135 -8.57 -8.08 -16.57
CA ILE A 135 -8.09 -8.20 -17.95
C ILE A 135 -9.24 -8.50 -18.90
N LYS A 136 -10.07 -9.50 -18.56
CA LYS A 136 -11.21 -9.93 -19.39
C LYS A 136 -12.24 -8.83 -19.58
N THR A 137 -12.55 -8.08 -18.53
CA THR A 137 -13.59 -7.04 -18.57
C THR A 137 -13.11 -5.75 -19.20
N THR A 138 -11.86 -5.35 -18.95
CA THR A 138 -11.31 -4.10 -19.48
C THR A 138 -10.75 -4.24 -20.90
N GLY A 139 -10.45 -5.46 -21.34
CA GLY A 139 -9.83 -5.75 -22.64
C GLY A 139 -8.38 -5.28 -22.74
N ILE A 140 -7.72 -4.99 -21.61
CA ILE A 140 -6.34 -4.52 -21.56
C ILE A 140 -5.40 -5.72 -21.49
N SER A 141 -4.29 -5.69 -22.24
CA SER A 141 -3.31 -6.79 -22.21
C SER A 141 -2.73 -7.00 -20.81
N ARG A 142 -2.41 -8.25 -20.46
CA ARG A 142 -1.93 -8.64 -19.12
C ARG A 142 -0.79 -7.76 -18.62
N TYR A 143 0.28 -7.61 -19.41
CA TYR A 143 1.43 -6.78 -19.05
C TYR A 143 1.05 -5.34 -18.78
N ARG A 144 0.16 -4.77 -19.61
CA ARG A 144 -0.27 -3.39 -19.46
C ARG A 144 -1.18 -3.20 -18.24
N CYS A 145 -2.01 -4.18 -17.94
CA CYS A 145 -2.88 -4.18 -16.77
C CYS A 145 -2.05 -4.23 -15.48
N VAL A 146 -1.05 -5.12 -15.42
CA VAL A 146 -0.12 -5.24 -14.28
C VAL A 146 0.68 -3.96 -14.07
N ASP A 147 1.20 -3.37 -15.14
CA ASP A 147 1.95 -2.10 -15.09
C ASP A 147 1.11 -0.95 -14.51
N ILE A 148 -0.13 -0.81 -14.98
CA ILE A 148 -1.07 0.21 -14.48
C ILE A 148 -1.42 -0.05 -13.00
N LEU A 149 -1.78 -1.29 -12.64
CA LEU A 149 -2.13 -1.64 -11.26
C LEU A 149 -0.95 -1.41 -10.30
N ASN A 150 0.27 -1.77 -10.70
CA ASN A 150 1.47 -1.50 -9.91
C ASN A 150 1.76 0.00 -9.80
N SER A 151 1.45 0.81 -10.82
CA SER A 151 1.50 2.26 -10.70
C SER A 151 0.48 2.78 -9.69
N MET A 152 -0.76 2.28 -9.71
CA MET A 152 -1.83 2.67 -8.78
C MET A 152 -1.59 2.21 -7.33
N LEU A 153 -0.83 1.13 -7.14
CA LEU A 153 -0.40 0.65 -5.82
C LEU A 153 0.71 1.51 -5.21
N ARG A 154 1.54 2.14 -6.05
CA ARG A 154 2.70 2.95 -5.63
C ARG A 154 2.37 4.42 -5.40
N THR A 155 1.14 4.85 -5.65
CA THR A 155 0.71 6.23 -5.35
C THR A 155 0.57 6.43 -3.84
N ASP A 156 0.75 7.67 -3.39
CA ASP A 156 0.55 8.05 -2.00
C ASP A 156 -0.47 9.20 -1.92
N PRO A 157 -1.70 8.96 -1.42
CA PRO A 157 -2.21 7.67 -0.90
C PRO A 157 -2.47 6.64 -2.02
N PRO A 158 -2.45 5.33 -1.70
CA PRO A 158 -2.73 4.27 -2.68
C PRO A 158 -4.11 4.42 -3.31
N LEU A 159 -4.20 4.16 -4.62
CA LEU A 159 -5.47 4.16 -5.35
C LEU A 159 -6.12 2.78 -5.36
N VAL A 160 -5.30 1.74 -5.29
CA VAL A 160 -5.71 0.33 -5.33
C VAL A 160 -5.00 -0.39 -4.20
N SER A 161 -5.68 -1.35 -3.57
CA SER A 161 -5.08 -2.31 -2.64
C SER A 161 -4.92 -3.67 -3.32
N LYS A 162 -3.92 -4.43 -2.88
CA LYS A 162 -3.64 -5.79 -3.37
C LYS A 162 -3.63 -6.74 -2.18
N ARG A 163 -4.50 -7.74 -2.20
CA ARG A 163 -4.52 -8.83 -1.21
C ARG A 163 -4.33 -10.19 -1.89
N PHE A 164 -3.79 -11.15 -1.15
CA PHE A 164 -3.66 -12.52 -1.63
C PHE A 164 -4.76 -13.38 -1.03
N ASP A 165 -5.67 -13.85 -1.88
CA ASP A 165 -6.71 -14.83 -1.54
C ASP A 165 -6.88 -15.79 -2.71
N LYS A 166 -6.22 -16.95 -2.63
CA LYS A 166 -6.13 -17.95 -3.73
C LYS A 166 -5.69 -17.35 -5.08
N GLY A 167 -5.03 -16.20 -5.04
CA GLY A 167 -4.74 -15.34 -6.19
C GLY A 167 -4.59 -13.88 -5.76
N PHE A 168 -4.13 -13.02 -6.68
CA PHE A 168 -4.07 -11.59 -6.41
C PHE A 168 -5.41 -10.92 -6.69
N ILE A 169 -6.02 -10.39 -5.62
CA ILE A 169 -7.26 -9.63 -5.67
C ILE A 169 -6.94 -8.15 -5.49
N TYR A 170 -7.45 -7.32 -6.40
CA TYR A 170 -7.27 -5.88 -6.41
C TYR A 170 -8.59 -5.19 -6.06
N SER A 171 -8.58 -4.24 -5.13
CA SER A 171 -9.76 -3.44 -4.77
C SER A 171 -9.44 -1.95 -4.77
N ILE A 172 -10.46 -1.10 -4.99
CA ILE A 172 -10.29 0.35 -4.95
C ILE A 172 -10.14 0.84 -3.51
N VAL A 173 -9.32 1.87 -3.30
CA VAL A 173 -9.16 2.53 -1.99
C VAL A 173 -9.73 3.94 -2.09
N LEU A 174 -10.80 4.20 -1.33
CA LEU A 174 -11.45 5.49 -1.21
C LEU A 174 -11.01 6.17 0.09
N LEU A 175 -10.91 7.50 0.09
CA LEU A 175 -10.55 8.32 1.25
C LEU A 175 -11.78 8.70 2.09
#